data_AF-A0A443NM19-F1
#
_entry.id   AF-A0A443NM19-F1
#
_cell.length_a   1.000
_cell.length_b   1.000
_cell.length_c   1.000
_cell.angle_alpha   90.00
_cell.angle_beta   90.00
_cell.angle_gamma   90.00
#
_symmetry.space_group_name_H-M   'P 1'
#
loop_
_entity.id
_entity.type
_entity.pdbx_description
1 polymer ?
#
loop_
_entity_poly.entity_id
_entity_poly.type
_entity_poly.pdbx_seq_one_letter_code
_entity_poly.pdbx_strand_id
1 'polypeptide(L)'
;MASFLWWIVGFYWVVSGGATLLLNAPRLCWLAIILLAFDVFRVALACVVGIALCCCLLCFITILYAVSHQEGASEADLCILQRYRFKQTCGSGEKASARAGSMIPIAPTIRDPANKRALLHEDAECCICLTAYEDGTELQCLPCNHHFHAVCISRWLRITPTCPLCKYNILKANITV
;
A
#
# COMPACT_ATOMS: atom_id res chain seq x y z
N MET A 1 -17.65 -25.82 -24.54
CA MET A 1 -19.07 -26.22 -24.35
C MET A 1 -19.39 -27.57 -24.96
N ALA A 2 -19.05 -27.84 -26.24
CA ALA A 2 -19.34 -29.14 -26.88
C ALA A 2 -18.73 -30.38 -26.17
N SER A 3 -17.50 -30.27 -25.64
CA SER A 3 -16.84 -31.39 -24.92
C SER A 3 -17.54 -31.76 -23.61
N PHE A 4 -18.12 -30.79 -22.90
CA PHE A 4 -18.83 -31.02 -21.64
C PHE A 4 -20.20 -31.69 -21.86
N LEU A 5 -20.91 -31.27 -22.93
CA LEU A 5 -22.15 -31.92 -23.34
C LEU A 5 -21.92 -33.37 -23.73
N TRP A 6 -20.81 -33.66 -24.41
CA TRP A 6 -20.49 -35.01 -24.82
C TRP A 6 -20.08 -35.91 -23.65
N TRP A 7 -19.42 -35.32 -22.65
CA TRP A 7 -19.15 -35.97 -21.37
C TRP A 7 -20.43 -36.31 -20.58
N ILE A 8 -21.39 -35.38 -20.49
CA ILE A 8 -22.68 -35.61 -19.83
C ILE A 8 -23.45 -36.74 -20.51
N VAL A 9 -23.48 -36.77 -21.84
CA VAL A 9 -24.18 -37.83 -22.59
C VAL A 9 -23.49 -39.18 -22.38
N GLY A 10 -22.16 -39.22 -22.34
CA GLY A 10 -21.40 -40.44 -22.02
C GLY A 10 -21.66 -40.94 -20.60
N PHE A 11 -21.68 -40.05 -19.61
CA PHE A 11 -22.01 -40.37 -18.23
C PHE A 11 -23.46 -40.86 -18.09
N TYR A 12 -24.41 -40.17 -18.72
CA TYR A 12 -25.82 -40.54 -18.74
C TYR A 12 -26.05 -41.92 -19.39
N TRP A 13 -25.33 -42.24 -20.46
CA TRP A 13 -25.40 -43.54 -21.12
C TRP A 13 -24.88 -44.67 -20.22
N VAL A 14 -23.76 -44.47 -19.53
CA VAL A 14 -23.21 -45.46 -18.59
C VAL A 14 -24.10 -45.65 -17.37
N VAL A 15 -24.68 -44.58 -16.83
CA VAL A 15 -25.60 -44.66 -15.68
C VAL A 15 -26.94 -45.28 -16.06
N SER A 16 -27.52 -44.91 -17.21
CA SER A 16 -28.82 -45.44 -17.66
C SER A 16 -28.73 -46.86 -18.23
N GLY A 17 -27.60 -47.26 -18.81
CA GLY A 17 -27.34 -48.58 -19.38
C GLY A 17 -26.54 -49.53 -18.48
N GLY A 18 -26.20 -49.12 -17.26
CA GLY A 18 -25.27 -49.85 -16.39
C GLY A 18 -25.71 -51.28 -16.06
N ALA A 19 -27.01 -51.49 -15.82
CA ALA A 19 -27.56 -52.79 -15.42
C ALA A 19 -27.47 -53.87 -16.52
N THR A 20 -27.75 -53.50 -17.78
CA THR A 20 -27.67 -54.42 -18.93
C THR A 20 -26.23 -54.70 -19.37
N LEU A 21 -25.32 -53.73 -19.19
CA LEU A 21 -23.89 -53.90 -19.47
C LEU A 21 -23.16 -54.77 -18.44
N LEU A 22 -23.56 -54.71 -17.16
CA LEU A 22 -22.96 -55.49 -16.08
C LEU A 22 -23.22 -57.01 -16.22
N LEU A 23 -24.39 -57.39 -16.72
CA LEU A 23 -24.80 -58.79 -16.91
C LEU A 23 -24.18 -59.43 -18.17
N ASN A 24 -24.07 -58.69 -19.27
CA ASN A 24 -23.63 -59.24 -20.56
C ASN A 24 -22.12 -59.08 -20.81
N ALA A 25 -21.47 -58.04 -20.27
CA ALA A 25 -20.08 -57.70 -20.60
C ALA A 25 -19.35 -56.94 -19.47
N PRO A 26 -19.00 -57.58 -18.34
CA PRO A 26 -18.48 -56.91 -17.14
C PRO A 26 -17.15 -56.19 -17.38
N ARG A 27 -16.26 -56.72 -18.22
CA ARG A 27 -14.94 -56.10 -18.50
C ARG A 27 -15.04 -54.75 -19.22
N LEU A 28 -15.99 -54.62 -20.14
CA LEU A 28 -16.25 -53.38 -20.88
C LEU A 28 -16.85 -52.30 -19.97
N CYS A 29 -17.71 -52.70 -19.02
CA CYS A 29 -18.26 -51.81 -18.00
C CYS A 29 -17.16 -51.21 -17.09
N TRP A 30 -16.23 -52.04 -16.61
CA TRP A 30 -15.09 -51.57 -15.80
C TRP A 30 -14.18 -50.60 -16.56
N LEU A 31 -13.88 -50.87 -17.83
CA LEU A 31 -13.10 -49.95 -18.67
C LEU A 31 -13.82 -48.61 -18.87
N ALA A 32 -15.13 -48.62 -19.09
CA ALA A 32 -15.93 -47.40 -19.22
C ALA A 32 -15.92 -46.56 -17.92
N ILE A 33 -16.04 -47.20 -16.76
CA ILE A 33 -15.96 -46.52 -15.45
C ILE A 33 -14.57 -45.91 -15.23
N ILE A 34 -13.49 -46.65 -15.54
CA ILE A 34 -12.11 -46.16 -15.41
C ILE A 34 -11.87 -44.94 -16.33
N LEU A 35 -12.33 -45.00 -17.58
CA LEU A 35 -12.22 -43.90 -18.53
C LEU A 35 -13.00 -42.66 -18.06
N LEU A 36 -14.21 -42.84 -17.55
CA LEU A 36 -15.01 -41.75 -16.97
C LEU A 36 -14.34 -41.13 -15.74
N ALA A 37 -13.81 -41.96 -14.83
CA ALA A 37 -13.11 -41.48 -13.64
C ALA A 37 -11.86 -40.67 -14.00
N PHE A 38 -11.10 -41.10 -15.00
CA PHE A 38 -9.93 -40.38 -15.49
C PHE A 38 -10.29 -39.05 -16.17
N ASP A 39 -11.40 -39.02 -16.92
CA ASP A 39 -11.88 -37.80 -17.54
C ASP A 39 -12.36 -36.78 -16.50
N VAL A 40 -13.11 -37.22 -15.48
CA VAL A 40 -13.48 -36.40 -14.31
C VAL A 40 -12.24 -35.83 -13.64
N PHE A 41 -11.22 -36.65 -13.41
CA PHE A 41 -9.97 -36.21 -12.79
C PHE A 41 -9.26 -35.13 -13.64
N ARG A 42 -9.23 -35.32 -14.96
CA ARG A 42 -8.65 -34.33 -15.89
C ARG A 42 -9.42 -33.01 -15.89
N VAL A 43 -10.75 -33.05 -15.94
CA VAL A 43 -11.61 -31.86 -15.87
C VAL A 43 -11.43 -31.15 -14.54
N ALA A 44 -11.44 -31.88 -13.43
CA ALA A 44 -11.20 -31.33 -12.10
C ALA A 44 -9.83 -30.66 -11.99
N LEU A 45 -8.77 -31.32 -12.49
CA LEU A 45 -7.42 -30.76 -12.52
C LEU A 45 -7.36 -29.48 -13.36
N ALA A 46 -7.99 -29.47 -14.55
CA ALA A 46 -8.05 -28.29 -15.40
C ALA A 46 -8.77 -27.11 -14.72
N CYS A 47 -9.87 -27.39 -14.00
CA CYS A 47 -10.59 -26.39 -13.21
C CYS A 47 -9.72 -25.85 -12.06
N VAL A 48 -9.05 -26.71 -11.31
CA VAL A 48 -8.15 -26.31 -10.21
C VAL A 48 -7.01 -25.42 -10.73
N VAL A 49 -6.38 -25.81 -11.84
CA VAL A 49 -5.32 -25.01 -12.48
C VAL A 49 -5.87 -23.67 -12.96
N GLY A 50 -7.05 -23.65 -13.59
CA GLY A 50 -7.70 -22.41 -14.04
C GLY A 50 -8.03 -21.46 -12.89
N ILE A 51 -8.56 -21.97 -11.78
CA ILE A 51 -8.85 -21.20 -10.56
C ILE A 51 -7.53 -20.67 -9.97
N ALA A 52 -6.50 -21.50 -9.86
CA ALA A 52 -5.20 -21.07 -9.33
C ALA A 52 -4.60 -19.94 -10.18
N LEU A 53 -4.61 -20.07 -11.51
CA LEU A 53 -4.13 -19.02 -12.42
C LEU A 53 -4.96 -17.74 -12.28
N CYS A 54 -6.28 -17.83 -12.18
CA CYS A 54 -7.15 -16.68 -11.95
C CYS A 54 -6.82 -15.99 -10.62
N CYS A 55 -6.67 -16.75 -9.54
CA CYS A 55 -6.26 -16.22 -8.23
C CYS A 55 -4.88 -15.55 -8.30
N CYS A 56 -3.90 -16.16 -8.97
CA CYS A 56 -2.57 -15.58 -9.16
C CYS A 56 -2.61 -14.28 -9.95
N LEU A 57 -3.40 -14.23 -11.04
CA LEU A 57 -3.58 -13.02 -11.85
C LEU A 57 -4.25 -11.91 -11.06
N LEU A 58 -5.30 -12.22 -10.29
CA LEU A 58 -5.97 -11.25 -9.42
C LEU A 58 -4.99 -10.71 -8.37
N CYS A 59 -4.22 -11.58 -7.72
CA CYS A 59 -3.18 -11.16 -6.77
C CYS A 59 -2.15 -10.25 -7.43
N PHE A 60 -1.64 -10.64 -8.60
CA PHE A 60 -0.69 -9.83 -9.35
C PHE A 60 -1.25 -8.46 -9.72
N ILE A 61 -2.47 -8.39 -10.23
CA ILE A 61 -3.16 -7.12 -10.53
C ILE A 61 -3.31 -6.27 -9.28
N THR A 62 -3.71 -6.85 -8.15
CA THR A 62 -3.85 -6.09 -6.90
C THR A 62 -2.52 -5.53 -6.40
N ILE A 63 -1.43 -6.30 -6.53
CA ILE A 63 -0.07 -5.85 -6.16
C ILE A 63 0.38 -4.76 -7.11
N LEU A 64 0.22 -4.95 -8.43
CA LEU A 64 0.55 -3.94 -9.43
C LEU A 64 -0.23 -2.65 -9.19
N TYR A 65 -1.54 -2.74 -8.92
CA TYR A 65 -2.37 -1.60 -8.63
C TYR A 65 -1.92 -0.88 -7.35
N ALA A 66 -1.60 -1.63 -6.30
CA ALA A 66 -1.08 -1.08 -5.06
C ALA A 66 0.26 -0.37 -5.26
N VAL A 67 1.16 -0.94 -6.08
CA VAL A 67 2.46 -0.34 -6.42
C VAL A 67 2.29 0.88 -7.32
N SER A 68 1.43 0.82 -8.34
CA SER A 68 1.17 1.95 -9.24
C SER A 68 0.50 3.11 -8.50
N HIS A 69 -0.29 2.84 -7.47
CA HIS A 69 -0.90 3.89 -6.64
C HIS A 69 0.10 4.50 -5.63
N GLN A 70 1.33 3.98 -5.51
CA GLN A 70 2.39 4.62 -4.72
C GLN A 70 3.17 5.67 -5.54
N GLU A 71 2.48 6.48 -6.34
CA GLU A 71 3.06 7.71 -6.86
C GLU A 71 3.28 8.67 -5.67
N GLY A 72 4.51 8.68 -5.16
CA GLY A 72 4.95 9.65 -4.16
C GLY A 72 4.90 11.08 -4.71
N ALA A 73 5.04 12.05 -3.82
CA ALA A 73 5.09 13.45 -4.20
C ALA A 73 6.34 13.73 -5.06
N SER A 74 6.18 14.49 -6.15
CA SER A 74 7.30 14.90 -7.00
C SER A 74 8.18 15.94 -6.30
N GLU A 75 9.42 16.13 -6.77
CA GLU A 75 10.30 17.18 -6.20
C GLU A 75 9.66 18.58 -6.28
N ALA A 76 8.86 18.86 -7.32
CA ALA A 76 8.16 20.12 -7.46
C ALA A 76 7.12 20.33 -6.35
N ASP A 77 6.37 19.27 -6.00
CA ASP A 77 5.39 19.31 -4.91
C ASP A 77 6.05 19.49 -3.54
N LEU A 78 7.23 18.89 -3.34
CA LEU A 78 8.01 19.04 -2.12
C LEU A 78 8.58 20.45 -1.94
N CYS A 79 8.92 21.13 -3.05
CA CYS A 79 9.46 22.49 -3.01
C CYS A 79 8.45 23.54 -2.53
N ILE A 80 7.14 23.29 -2.68
CA ILE A 80 6.07 24.21 -2.27
C ILE A 80 5.90 24.24 -0.74
N LEU A 81 6.35 23.19 -0.05
CA LEU A 81 6.19 23.07 1.40
C LEU A 81 7.07 24.05 2.18
N GLN A 82 6.50 24.63 3.23
CA GLN A 82 7.17 25.68 4.02
C GLN A 82 8.37 25.14 4.81
N ARG A 83 9.54 25.75 4.61
CA ARG A 83 10.78 25.43 5.32
C ARG A 83 11.07 26.41 6.44
N TYR A 84 11.54 25.88 7.55
CA TYR A 84 11.91 26.60 8.75
C TYR A 84 13.30 26.18 9.21
N ARG A 85 13.97 27.07 9.93
CA ARG A 85 15.21 26.80 10.66
C ARG A 85 14.90 26.79 12.14
N PHE A 86 15.24 25.69 12.81
CA PHE A 86 15.10 25.60 14.25
C PHE A 86 16.17 26.45 14.93
N LYS A 87 15.78 27.19 15.97
CA LYS A 87 16.70 27.84 16.90
C LYS A 87 16.39 27.41 18.32
N GLN A 88 17.37 26.86 19.01
CA GLN A 88 17.22 26.46 20.40
C GLN A 88 17.25 27.72 21.30
N THR A 89 16.33 27.80 22.26
CA THR A 89 16.38 28.88 23.25
C THR A 89 17.37 28.51 24.34
N CYS A 90 18.49 29.21 24.42
CA CYS A 90 19.49 29.00 25.47
C CYS A 90 18.99 29.61 26.79
N GLY A 91 18.53 28.77 27.71
CA GLY A 91 18.25 29.17 29.09
C GLY A 91 19.56 29.19 29.87
N SER A 92 20.01 30.38 30.30
CA SER A 92 21.04 30.50 31.32
C SER A 92 20.45 30.08 32.67
N GLY A 93 20.86 28.92 33.20
CA GLY A 93 20.49 28.47 34.55
C GLY A 93 20.30 26.96 34.66
N GLU A 94 21.06 26.35 35.55
CA GLU A 94 21.19 24.91 35.80
C GLU A 94 19.86 24.17 36.03
N LYS A 95 19.54 23.23 35.13
CA LYS A 95 19.08 21.85 35.40
C LYS A 95 18.86 21.11 34.08
N ALA A 96 19.25 19.83 34.04
CA ALA A 96 19.25 19.00 32.84
C ALA A 96 17.85 18.84 32.22
N SER A 97 17.82 18.94 30.88
CA SER A 97 16.80 18.37 29.99
C SER A 97 15.46 19.11 29.81
N ALA A 98 15.50 20.34 29.28
CA ALA A 98 14.36 20.89 28.54
C ALA A 98 14.84 21.76 27.36
N ARG A 99 15.01 21.14 26.17
CA ARG A 99 15.37 21.83 24.92
C ARG A 99 14.14 22.45 24.25
N ALA A 100 13.60 23.54 24.80
CA ALA A 100 12.62 24.37 24.11
C ALA A 100 13.30 25.15 22.96
N GLY A 101 12.52 25.51 21.93
CA GLY A 101 13.08 26.21 20.78
C GLY A 101 12.05 26.98 19.96
N SER A 102 12.49 27.52 18.83
CA SER A 102 11.67 28.30 17.92
C SER A 102 11.95 27.95 16.48
N MET A 103 10.90 27.79 15.68
CA MET A 103 10.97 27.63 14.23
C MET A 103 10.91 29.01 13.56
N ILE A 104 11.93 29.33 12.76
CA ILE A 104 12.04 30.59 12.04
C ILE A 104 11.93 30.31 10.54
N PRO A 105 11.02 30.92 9.77
CA PRO A 105 10.87 30.64 8.35
C PRO A 105 12.16 31.00 7.58
N ILE A 106 12.62 30.12 6.67
CA ILE A 106 13.85 30.34 5.89
C ILE A 106 13.59 31.33 4.74
N ALA A 107 12.41 31.28 4.15
CA ALA A 107 11.94 32.24 3.15
C ALA A 107 10.78 33.06 3.75
N PRO A 108 10.91 34.38 3.92
CA PRO A 108 9.79 35.21 4.34
C PRO A 108 8.75 35.25 3.21
N THR A 109 7.57 34.66 3.45
CA THR A 109 6.43 34.86 2.56
C THR A 109 5.93 36.30 2.71
N ILE A 110 5.64 36.97 1.60
CA ILE A 110 5.21 38.39 1.54
C ILE A 110 4.01 38.70 2.48
N ARG A 111 3.18 37.70 2.82
CA ARG A 111 2.02 37.85 3.71
C ARG A 111 2.32 37.74 5.21
N ASP A 112 3.47 37.20 5.62
CA ASP A 112 3.80 37.03 7.04
C ASP A 112 5.32 36.86 7.25
N PRO A 113 6.08 37.96 7.37
CA PRO A 113 7.54 37.92 7.44
C PRO A 113 8.09 37.40 8.78
N ALA A 114 7.25 37.08 9.77
CA ALA A 114 7.71 36.75 11.12
C ALA A 114 6.81 35.75 11.87
N ASN A 115 6.22 34.75 11.20
CA ASN A 115 5.52 33.64 11.89
C ASN A 115 6.53 32.69 12.58
N LYS A 116 7.21 33.22 13.60
CA LYS A 116 8.08 32.46 14.50
C LYS A 116 7.19 31.63 15.40
N ARG A 117 7.32 30.31 15.31
CA ARG A 117 6.56 29.36 16.14
C ARG A 117 7.44 28.88 17.28
N ALA A 118 7.02 29.13 18.52
CA ALA A 118 7.67 28.52 19.69
C ALA A 118 7.25 27.05 19.79
N LEU A 119 8.21 26.17 20.04
CA LEU A 119 7.97 24.76 20.29
C LEU A 119 8.25 24.46 21.75
N LEU A 120 7.33 23.74 22.38
CA LEU A 120 7.54 23.13 23.69
C LEU A 120 8.59 22.02 23.56
N HIS A 121 9.18 21.65 24.69
CA HIS A 121 10.21 20.60 24.73
C HIS A 121 9.70 19.26 24.16
N GLU A 122 8.47 18.90 24.48
CA GLU A 122 7.81 17.66 24.03
C GLU A 122 7.54 17.62 22.52
N ASP A 123 7.47 18.79 21.87
CA ASP A 123 7.22 18.91 20.43
C ASP A 123 8.50 19.15 19.61
N ALA A 124 9.66 19.29 20.27
CA ALA A 124 10.94 19.60 19.66
C ALA A 124 11.70 18.33 19.17
N GLU A 125 10.97 17.36 18.63
CA GLU A 125 11.50 16.08 18.14
C GLU A 125 10.91 15.70 16.78
N CYS A 126 11.71 15.05 15.93
CA CYS A 126 11.23 14.48 14.68
C CYS A 126 10.68 13.06 14.90
N CYS A 127 9.39 12.84 14.69
CA CYS A 127 8.80 11.50 14.88
C CYS A 127 9.23 10.46 13.83
N ILE A 128 9.95 10.86 12.76
CA ILE A 128 10.43 9.93 11.72
C ILE A 128 11.75 9.27 12.15
N CYS A 129 12.68 10.05 12.70
CA CYS A 129 13.99 9.56 13.15
C CYS A 129 14.11 9.46 14.68
N LEU A 130 13.08 9.89 15.41
CA LEU A 130 13.03 9.88 16.88
C LEU A 130 14.21 10.64 17.50
N THR A 131 14.54 11.79 16.93
CA THR A 131 15.69 12.60 17.36
C THR A 131 15.25 14.04 17.57
N ALA A 132 15.68 14.63 18.70
CA ALA A 132 15.42 16.02 19.05
C ALA A 132 16.04 16.99 18.02
N TYR A 133 15.41 18.14 17.81
CA TYR A 133 15.92 19.15 16.90
C TYR A 133 17.17 19.84 17.48
N GLU A 134 18.17 20.02 16.63
CA GLU A 134 19.39 20.76 16.98
C GLU A 134 19.34 22.18 16.43
N ASP A 135 20.09 23.08 17.05
CA ASP A 135 20.17 24.47 16.61
C ASP A 135 20.63 24.57 15.15
N GLY A 136 19.89 25.34 14.35
CA GLY A 136 20.15 25.53 12.94
C GLY A 136 19.64 24.41 12.03
N THR A 137 19.03 23.34 12.55
CA THR A 137 18.44 22.28 11.73
C THR A 137 17.30 22.81 10.85
N GLU A 138 17.23 22.31 9.62
CA GLU A 138 16.15 22.64 8.69
C GLU A 138 14.95 21.72 8.92
N LEU A 139 13.84 22.35 9.25
CA LEU A 139 12.56 21.71 9.45
C LEU A 139 11.64 22.03 8.28
N GLN A 140 10.75 21.11 7.97
CA GLN A 140 9.71 21.29 6.98
C GLN A 140 8.36 21.07 7.64
N CYS A 141 7.46 22.02 7.43
CA CYS A 141 6.11 21.99 7.95
C CYS A 141 5.13 21.66 6.82
N LEU A 142 4.26 20.69 7.06
CA LEU A 142 3.21 20.30 6.12
C LEU A 142 1.99 21.25 6.25
N PRO A 143 1.08 21.28 5.26
CA PRO A 143 -0.15 22.09 5.33
C PRO A 143 -1.06 21.73 6.52
N CYS A 144 -0.91 20.52 7.06
CA CYS A 144 -1.56 20.06 8.28
C CYS A 144 -0.89 20.54 9.58
N ASN A 145 0.08 21.46 9.50
CA ASN A 145 0.86 22.05 10.60
C ASN A 145 1.82 21.11 11.36
N HIS A 146 2.00 19.86 10.92
CA HIS A 146 3.02 18.98 11.48
C HIS A 146 4.40 19.26 10.90
N HIS A 147 5.43 19.22 11.75
CA HIS A 147 6.81 19.54 11.42
C HIS A 147 7.75 18.34 11.60
N PHE A 148 8.78 18.28 10.75
CA PHE A 148 9.78 17.21 10.73
C PHE A 148 11.11 17.78 10.20
N HIS A 149 12.21 17.04 10.34
CA HIS A 149 13.42 17.35 9.56
C HIS A 149 13.12 17.34 8.07
N ALA A 150 13.56 18.37 7.34
CA ALA A 150 13.31 18.51 5.89
C ALA A 150 13.77 17.27 5.10
N VAL A 151 14.89 16.66 5.48
CA VAL A 151 15.42 15.44 4.85
C VAL A 151 14.56 14.20 5.17
N CYS A 152 14.05 14.10 6.40
CA CYS A 152 13.26 12.95 6.82
C CYS A 152 11.90 12.94 6.12
N ILE A 153 11.20 14.07 6.12
CA ILE A 153 9.87 14.14 5.52
C ILE A 153 9.92 14.14 3.99
N SER A 154 10.94 14.72 3.35
CA SER A 154 11.11 14.60 1.90
C SER A 154 11.26 13.15 1.46
N ARG A 155 12.09 12.35 2.15
CA ARG A 155 12.22 10.91 1.88
C ARG A 155 10.90 10.16 2.07
N TRP A 156 10.16 10.47 3.14
CA TRP A 156 8.86 9.87 3.40
C TRP A 156 7.83 10.20 2.31
N LEU A 157 7.75 11.46 1.90
CA LEU A 157 6.76 11.94 0.93
C LEU A 157 6.99 11.42 -0.49
N ARG A 158 8.25 11.09 -0.84
CA ARG A 158 8.60 10.40 -2.10
C ARG A 158 8.07 8.97 -2.19
N ILE A 159 7.70 8.36 -1.06
CA ILE A 159 7.11 7.01 -1.02
C ILE A 159 5.60 7.13 -0.82
N THR A 160 5.19 7.94 0.18
CA THR A 160 3.78 8.15 0.51
C THR A 160 3.50 9.63 0.66
N PRO A 161 2.64 10.25 -0.17
CA PRO A 161 2.37 11.69 -0.14
C PRO A 161 1.46 12.11 1.04
N THR A 162 1.56 11.43 2.18
CA THR A 162 0.70 11.62 3.35
C THR A 162 1.51 11.89 4.61
N CYS A 163 1.03 12.77 5.47
CA CYS A 163 1.63 13.06 6.77
C CYS A 163 1.76 11.77 7.63
N PRO A 164 2.93 11.48 8.23
CA PRO A 164 3.12 10.32 9.10
C PRO A 164 2.14 10.30 10.29
N LEU A 165 1.85 11.49 10.86
CA LEU A 165 1.07 11.68 12.08
C LEU A 165 -0.44 11.64 11.85
N CYS A 166 -0.95 12.42 10.88
CA CYS A 166 -2.40 12.57 10.68
C CYS A 166 -2.94 12.02 9.36
N LYS A 167 -2.08 11.41 8.52
CA LYS A 167 -2.43 10.86 7.19
C LYS A 167 -2.98 11.88 6.18
N TYR A 168 -2.88 13.18 6.47
CA TYR A 168 -3.24 14.24 5.53
C TYR A 168 -2.42 14.14 4.23
N ASN A 169 -3.08 14.09 3.08
CA ASN A 169 -2.43 13.99 1.77
C ASN A 169 -2.06 15.39 1.25
N ILE A 170 -0.77 15.62 0.98
CA ILE A 170 -0.27 16.93 0.55
C ILE A 170 -0.64 17.29 -0.90
N LEU A 171 -0.91 16.30 -1.75
CA LEU A 171 -1.31 16.50 -3.14
C LEU A 171 -2.76 16.95 -3.28
N LYS A 172 -3.62 16.64 -2.29
CA LYS A 172 -5.01 17.11 -2.28
C LYS A 172 -5.12 18.63 -2.14
N ALA A 173 -4.13 19.28 -1.52
CA ALA A 173 -4.10 20.74 -1.37
C ALA A 173 -3.95 21.47 -2.71
N ASN A 174 -3.42 20.81 -3.75
CA ASN A 174 -3.17 21.41 -5.07
C ASN A 174 -4.40 21.40 -6.01
N ILE A 175 -5.54 20.80 -5.59
CA ILE A 175 -6.74 20.65 -6.43
C ILE A 175 -7.83 21.69 -6.06
N THR A 176 -7.64 22.48 -5.00
CA THR A 176 -8.66 23.42 -4.50
C THR A 176 -8.23 24.89 -4.56
N VAL A 177 -7.57 25.32 -5.63
CA VAL A 177 -7.30 26.74 -5.90
C VAL A 177 -8.06 27.20 -7.13
#